data_AF-A0AAU7U3M4-F1
#
_entry.id   AF-A0AAU7U3M4-F1
#
_cell.length_a   1.000
_cell.length_b   1.000
_cell.length_c   1.000
_cell.angle_alpha   90.00
_cell.angle_beta   90.00
_cell.angle_gamma   90.00
#
_symmetry.space_group_name_H-M   'P 1'
#
loop_
_entity.id
_entity.type
_entity.pdbx_description
1 polymer ?
#
loop_
_entity_poly.entity_id
_entity_poly.type
_entity_poly.pdbx_seq_one_letter_code
_entity_poly.pdbx_strand_id
1 'polypeptide(L)'
;MADTLKMQNPIFRVQDLYKMLRLSMIKYLPYETQTLSADEILTIYMQKTMSSDFKVEEVFSESGNLLAFSGKSYEMFKTREKEEEGSNHSPAWYISKLAKWNVRELNFLESDLRVMKTWLEINDFTRQGLPTEKFLKQELLEIADAAEERRRNGI
;
A
#
# COMPACT_ATOMS: atom_id res chain seq x y z
N MET A 1 -18.35 19.46 10.13
CA MET A 1 -17.85 18.17 10.63
C MET A 1 -16.52 17.91 9.93
N ALA A 2 -15.44 18.45 10.49
CA ALA A 2 -14.08 18.31 9.98
C ALA A 2 -13.18 17.93 11.15
N ASP A 3 -13.59 16.91 11.90
CA ASP A 3 -12.61 16.12 12.65
C ASP A 3 -11.84 15.35 11.60
N THR A 4 -10.81 16.02 11.12
CA THR A 4 -9.83 15.54 10.18
C THR A 4 -9.47 14.11 10.57
N LEU A 5 -9.74 13.20 9.64
CA LEU A 5 -9.34 11.81 9.62
C LEU A 5 -7.88 11.67 10.08
N LYS A 6 -7.67 11.55 11.39
CA LYS A 6 -6.32 11.51 11.96
C LYS A 6 -5.77 10.14 11.66
N MET A 7 -4.96 10.06 10.61
CA MET A 7 -4.26 8.83 10.27
C MET A 7 -3.50 8.32 11.49
N GLN A 8 -3.60 7.02 11.73
CA GLN A 8 -2.92 6.35 12.82
C GLN A 8 -1.56 5.82 12.38
N ASN A 9 -1.41 5.49 11.10
CA ASN A 9 -0.17 4.95 10.57
C ASN A 9 0.95 6.01 10.59
N PRO A 10 2.15 5.66 11.11
CA PRO A 10 3.23 6.62 11.28
C PRO A 10 4.02 6.92 10.00
N ILE A 11 3.86 6.12 8.94
CA ILE A 11 4.71 6.15 7.74
C ILE A 11 3.93 6.56 6.49
N PHE A 12 2.75 5.99 6.30
CA PHE A 12 1.99 6.14 5.06
C PHE A 12 1.02 7.30 5.11
N ARG A 13 0.94 8.04 4.01
CA ARG A 13 0.01 9.16 3.82
C ARG A 13 -1.27 8.70 3.13
N VAL A 14 -2.29 9.55 3.15
CA VAL A 14 -3.57 9.33 2.46
C VAL A 14 -3.38 8.90 1.00
N GLN A 15 -2.42 9.52 0.30
CA GLN A 15 -2.09 9.19 -1.09
C GLN A 15 -1.51 7.78 -1.24
N ASP A 16 -0.74 7.32 -0.25
CA ASP A 16 -0.16 5.97 -0.24
C ASP A 16 -1.27 4.93 0.00
N LEU A 17 -2.18 5.19 0.94
CA LEU A 17 -3.33 4.31 1.21
C LEU A 17 -4.23 4.14 -0.03
N TYR A 18 -4.48 5.23 -0.77
CA TYR A 18 -5.19 5.18 -2.03
C TYR A 18 -4.46 4.30 -3.05
N LYS A 19 -3.15 4.51 -3.24
CA LYS A 19 -2.31 3.70 -4.15
C LYS A 19 -2.27 2.23 -3.73
N MET A 20 -2.17 1.93 -2.43
CA MET A 20 -2.17 0.58 -1.87
C MET A 20 -3.43 -0.20 -2.27
N LEU A 21 -4.61 0.39 -2.05
CA LEU A 21 -5.89 -0.24 -2.39
C LEU A 21 -6.05 -0.37 -3.90
N ARG A 22 -5.72 0.68 -4.65
CA ARG A 22 -5.76 0.69 -6.12
C ARG A 22 -4.92 -0.43 -6.72
N LEU A 23 -3.66 -0.56 -6.32
CA LEU A 23 -2.75 -1.59 -6.82
C LEU A 23 -3.23 -3.01 -6.45
N SER A 24 -3.79 -3.16 -5.25
CA SER A 24 -4.38 -4.43 -4.80
C SER A 24 -5.60 -4.81 -5.66
N MET A 25 -6.51 -3.88 -5.91
CA MET A 25 -7.68 -4.10 -6.77
C MET A 25 -7.30 -4.50 -8.21
N ILE A 26 -6.33 -3.80 -8.80
CA ILE A 26 -5.85 -4.13 -10.16
C ILE A 26 -5.20 -5.52 -10.17
N LYS A 27 -4.43 -5.88 -9.15
CA LYS A 27 -3.74 -7.18 -9.07
C LYS A 27 -4.73 -8.36 -9.00
N TYR A 28 -5.86 -8.19 -8.31
CA TYR A 28 -6.82 -9.27 -8.07
C TYR A 28 -8.05 -9.23 -8.98
N LEU A 29 -8.17 -8.26 -9.87
CA LEU A 29 -9.28 -8.21 -10.83
C LEU A 29 -9.39 -9.54 -11.62
N PRO A 30 -10.59 -10.13 -11.78
CA PRO A 30 -11.94 -9.61 -11.46
C PRO A 30 -12.48 -9.99 -10.08
N TYR A 31 -11.65 -10.46 -9.15
CA TYR A 31 -12.07 -10.93 -7.84
C TYR A 31 -12.21 -9.78 -6.82
N GLU A 32 -13.12 -9.95 -5.86
CA GLU A 32 -13.35 -9.01 -4.76
C GLU A 32 -12.12 -8.89 -3.85
N THR A 33 -11.85 -7.68 -3.33
CA THR A 33 -10.68 -7.42 -2.49
C THR A 33 -11.01 -6.97 -1.06
N GLN A 34 -12.26 -7.13 -0.61
CA GLN A 34 -12.65 -6.69 0.75
C GLN A 34 -11.87 -7.42 1.84
N THR A 35 -11.64 -8.71 1.63
CA THR A 35 -11.02 -9.64 2.58
C THR A 35 -9.50 -9.57 2.60
N LEU A 36 -8.86 -8.80 1.71
CA LEU A 36 -7.41 -8.64 1.72
C LEU A 36 -6.99 -7.98 3.03
N SER A 37 -6.04 -8.63 3.71
CA SER A 37 -5.46 -8.16 4.96
C SER A 37 -4.46 -7.03 4.71
N ALA A 38 -4.11 -6.29 5.77
CA ALA A 38 -3.22 -5.14 5.66
C ALA A 38 -1.79 -5.53 5.24
N ASP A 39 -1.31 -6.69 5.65
CA ASP A 39 0.00 -7.25 5.30
C ASP A 39 0.07 -7.68 3.83
N GLU A 40 -1.01 -8.28 3.31
CA GLU A 40 -1.14 -8.58 1.87
C GLU A 40 -1.11 -7.29 1.04
N ILE A 41 -1.91 -6.29 1.42
CA ILE A 41 -1.99 -4.99 0.73
C ILE A 41 -0.63 -4.28 0.76
N LEU A 42 0.03 -4.26 1.92
CA LEU A 42 1.36 -3.66 2.09
C LEU A 42 2.42 -4.37 1.24
N THR A 43 2.41 -5.70 1.21
CA THR A 43 3.29 -6.51 0.36
C THR A 43 3.13 -6.14 -1.11
N ILE A 44 1.88 -6.04 -1.60
CA ILE A 44 1.59 -5.67 -2.99
C ILE A 44 2.13 -4.28 -3.31
N TYR A 45 1.86 -3.32 -2.43
CA TYR A 45 2.32 -1.95 -2.59
C TYR A 45 3.83 -1.86 -2.71
N MET A 46 4.56 -2.49 -1.77
CA MET A 46 6.03 -2.50 -1.78
C MET A 46 6.57 -3.13 -3.07
N GLN A 47 6.08 -4.29 -3.47
CA GLN A 47 6.53 -4.98 -4.69
C GLN A 47 6.26 -4.17 -5.96
N LYS A 48 5.11 -3.49 -6.05
CA LYS A 48 4.69 -2.77 -7.27
C LYS A 48 5.26 -1.37 -7.38
N THR A 49 5.42 -0.65 -6.27
CA THR A 49 5.89 0.76 -6.31
C THR A 49 7.39 0.88 -6.12
N MET A 50 7.98 0.00 -5.30
CA MET A 50 9.39 0.10 -4.91
C MET A 50 10.26 -0.92 -5.64
N SER A 51 9.66 -1.73 -6.52
CA SER A 51 10.31 -2.86 -7.20
C SER A 51 11.13 -3.73 -6.24
N SER A 52 10.65 -3.87 -5.01
CA SER A 52 11.35 -4.57 -3.95
C SER A 52 10.90 -6.01 -3.86
N ASP A 53 11.87 -6.90 -3.63
CA ASP A 53 11.59 -8.26 -3.17
C ASP A 53 11.39 -8.19 -1.66
N PHE A 54 10.14 -7.90 -1.27
CA PHE A 54 9.68 -7.70 0.10
C PHE A 54 8.34 -8.40 0.30
N LYS A 55 8.18 -9.04 1.46
CA LYS A 55 6.93 -9.63 1.93
C LYS A 55 6.82 -9.43 3.44
N VAL A 56 5.61 -9.14 3.90
CA VAL A 56 5.23 -9.15 5.32
C VAL A 56 4.02 -10.07 5.47
N GLU A 57 4.01 -10.84 6.56
CA GLU A 57 2.91 -11.74 6.92
C GLU A 57 2.67 -11.65 8.43
N GLU A 58 1.40 -11.60 8.83
CA GLU A 58 1.04 -11.85 10.22
C GLU A 58 1.06 -13.36 10.50
N VAL A 59 1.86 -13.78 11.48
CA VAL A 59 2.02 -15.19 11.87
C VAL A 59 1.63 -15.39 13.33
N PHE A 60 0.92 -16.49 13.59
CA PHE A 60 0.54 -16.89 14.96
C PHE A 60 1.71 -17.58 15.65
N SER A 61 2.03 -17.14 16.87
CA SER A 61 3.03 -17.76 17.74
C SER A 61 2.46 -18.00 19.14
N GLU A 62 3.17 -18.79 19.97
CA GLU A 62 2.81 -19.02 21.38
C GLU A 62 2.75 -17.71 22.20
N SER A 63 3.46 -16.66 21.76
CA SER A 63 3.49 -15.34 22.40
C SER A 63 2.44 -14.36 21.85
N GLY A 64 1.55 -14.83 20.97
CA GLY A 64 0.60 -14.01 20.23
C GLY A 64 1.00 -13.81 18.76
N ASN A 65 0.38 -12.82 18.12
CA ASN A 65 0.64 -12.53 16.71
C ASN A 65 1.98 -11.80 16.54
N LEU A 66 2.73 -12.16 15.52
CA LEU A 66 4.01 -11.55 15.15
C LEU A 66 3.99 -11.18 13.66
N LEU A 67 4.86 -10.26 13.27
CA LEU A 67 5.10 -9.97 11.86
C LEU A 67 6.35 -10.71 11.39
N ALA A 68 6.19 -11.54 10.37
CA ALA A 68 7.28 -12.17 9.65
C ALA A 68 7.58 -11.36 8.39
N PHE A 69 8.85 -10.97 8.21
CA PHE A 69 9.31 -10.23 7.05
C PHE A 69 10.30 -11.07 6.25
N SER A 70 10.21 -11.01 4.92
CA SER A 70 11.11 -11.76 4.03
C SER A 70 11.34 -11.07 2.69
N GLY A 71 12.27 -11.61 1.89
CA GLY A 71 12.66 -11.12 0.57
C GLY A 71 14.05 -10.50 0.53
N LYS A 72 14.70 -10.49 -0.64
CA LYS A 72 16.08 -10.01 -0.80
C LYS A 72 16.25 -8.55 -0.40
N SER A 73 15.27 -7.70 -0.71
CA SER A 73 15.32 -6.29 -0.35
C SER A 73 15.16 -6.08 1.16
N TYR A 74 14.36 -6.92 1.82
CA TYR A 74 14.28 -6.92 3.29
C TYR A 74 15.64 -7.22 3.92
N GLU A 75 16.28 -8.32 3.53
CA GLU A 75 17.60 -8.70 4.08
C GLU A 75 18.67 -7.64 3.85
N MET A 76 18.64 -6.96 2.70
CA MET A 76 19.60 -5.92 2.36
C MET A 76 19.42 -4.63 3.18
N PHE A 77 18.19 -4.29 3.58
CA PHE A 77 17.87 -2.97 4.12
C PHE A 77 17.32 -2.96 5.54
N LYS A 78 16.96 -4.11 6.14
CA LYS A 78 16.31 -4.18 7.47
C LYS A 78 17.07 -3.50 8.60
N THR A 79 18.40 -3.41 8.53
CA THR A 79 19.25 -2.78 9.55
C THR A 79 19.73 -1.37 9.16
N ARG A 80 19.29 -0.82 8.02
CA ARG A 80 19.75 0.51 7.59
C ARG A 80 19.11 1.61 8.43
N GLU A 81 19.96 2.40 9.08
CA GLU A 81 19.55 3.63 9.73
C GLU A 81 19.83 4.81 8.81
N LYS A 82 18.94 5.01 7.84
CA LYS A 82 18.99 6.16 6.95
C LYS A 82 17.78 7.03 7.23
N GLU A 83 18.01 8.24 7.70
CA GLU A 83 16.99 9.29 7.65
C GLU A 83 17.01 9.92 6.26
N GLU A 84 15.83 10.19 5.71
CA GLU A 84 15.66 10.85 4.43
C GLU A 84 14.69 12.01 4.63
N GLU A 85 15.07 13.19 4.15
CA GLU A 85 14.24 14.39 4.21
C GLU A 85 13.25 14.41 3.02
N GLY A 86 12.13 15.12 3.20
CA GLY A 86 11.12 15.30 2.17
C GLY A 86 9.96 14.32 2.25
N SER A 87 9.05 14.38 1.27
CA SER A 87 7.82 13.59 1.24
C SER A 87 7.94 12.24 0.54
N ASN A 88 9.00 12.06 -0.25
CA ASN A 88 9.22 10.88 -1.06
C ASN A 88 10.44 10.15 -0.51
N HIS A 89 10.25 8.92 -0.06
CA HIS A 89 11.31 8.11 0.52
C HIS A 89 11.70 6.95 -0.39
N SER A 90 12.95 6.54 -0.31
CA SER A 90 13.48 5.43 -1.10
C SER A 90 12.93 4.08 -0.62
N PRO A 91 12.96 3.02 -1.47
CA PRO A 91 12.64 1.65 -1.06
C PRO A 91 13.39 1.20 0.20
N ALA A 92 14.67 1.58 0.31
CA ALA A 92 15.53 1.22 1.44
C ALA A 92 15.05 1.87 2.75
N TRP A 93 14.58 3.12 2.68
CA TRP A 93 14.01 3.82 3.84
C TRP A 93 12.72 3.15 4.30
N TYR A 94 11.78 2.86 3.39
CA TYR A 94 10.53 2.19 3.77
C TYR A 94 10.80 0.85 4.43
N ILE A 95 11.67 0.03 3.84
CA ILE A 95 11.99 -1.30 4.38
C ILE A 95 12.62 -1.19 5.78
N SER A 96 13.52 -0.23 6.01
CA SER A 96 14.14 -0.10 7.34
C SER A 96 13.17 0.39 8.41
N LYS A 97 12.18 1.20 8.05
CA LYS A 97 11.12 1.62 8.99
C LYS A 97 10.11 0.49 9.22
N LEU A 98 9.72 -0.24 8.18
CA LEU A 98 8.83 -1.41 8.28
C LEU A 98 9.45 -2.56 9.09
N ALA A 99 10.77 -2.76 8.99
CA ALA A 99 11.48 -3.78 9.76
C ALA A 99 11.38 -3.58 11.29
N LYS A 100 10.97 -2.39 11.74
CA LYS A 100 10.77 -2.05 13.16
C LYS A 100 9.31 -2.20 13.60
N TRP A 101 8.39 -2.52 12.70
CA TRP A 101 6.97 -2.68 13.01
C TRP A 101 6.70 -3.95 13.81
N ASN A 102 5.69 -3.86 14.66
CA ASN A 102 4.99 -4.98 15.26
C ASN A 102 3.52 -4.96 14.82
N VAL A 103 2.73 -5.90 15.35
CA VAL A 103 1.31 -6.05 15.00
C VAL A 103 0.49 -4.78 15.25
N ARG A 104 0.89 -3.94 16.21
CA ARG A 104 0.21 -2.67 16.47
C ARG A 104 0.27 -1.71 15.27
N GLU A 105 1.44 -1.54 14.66
CA GLU A 105 1.57 -0.66 13.49
C GLU A 105 0.81 -1.23 12.28
N LEU A 106 0.75 -2.55 12.15
CA LEU A 106 -0.09 -3.21 11.15
C LEU A 106 -1.58 -2.94 11.39
N ASN A 107 -2.05 -3.02 12.64
CA ASN A 107 -3.44 -2.70 13.00
C ASN A 107 -3.79 -1.23 12.74
N PHE A 108 -2.84 -0.31 12.94
CA PHE A 108 -3.02 1.10 12.55
C PHE A 108 -3.16 1.25 11.03
N LEU A 109 -2.34 0.54 10.25
CA LEU A 109 -2.49 0.51 8.80
C LEU A 109 -3.85 -0.08 8.40
N GLU A 110 -4.29 -1.16 9.02
CA GLU A 110 -5.58 -1.79 8.73
C GLU A 110 -6.74 -0.83 9.00
N SER A 111 -6.70 -0.11 10.13
CA SER A 111 -7.70 0.89 10.48
C SER A 111 -7.78 2.00 9.44
N ASP A 112 -6.63 2.55 9.03
CA ASP A 112 -6.56 3.62 8.03
C ASP A 112 -7.00 3.14 6.63
N LEU A 113 -6.60 1.92 6.22
CA LEU A 113 -7.05 1.29 4.98
C LEU A 113 -8.56 1.07 4.97
N ARG A 114 -9.16 0.69 6.11
CA ARG A 114 -10.61 0.51 6.24
C ARG A 114 -11.34 1.83 5.98
N VAL A 115 -10.86 2.93 6.55
CA VAL A 115 -11.47 4.24 6.28
C VAL A 115 -11.32 4.64 4.81
N MET A 116 -10.16 4.39 4.20
CA MET A 116 -9.97 4.65 2.78
C MET A 116 -10.88 3.77 1.90
N LYS A 117 -11.08 2.48 2.23
CA LYS A 117 -12.04 1.59 1.55
C LYS A 117 -13.44 2.19 1.59
N THR A 118 -13.89 2.66 2.76
CA THR A 118 -15.19 3.35 2.91
C THR A 118 -15.27 4.62 2.06
N TRP A 119 -14.20 5.41 2.04
CA TRP A 119 -14.16 6.63 1.22
C TRP A 119 -14.29 6.31 -0.28
N LEU A 120 -13.60 5.27 -0.78
CA LEU A 120 -13.70 4.84 -2.18
C LEU A 120 -15.12 4.41 -2.54
N GLU A 121 -15.79 3.69 -1.65
CA GLU A 121 -17.16 3.21 -1.87
C GLU A 121 -18.18 4.36 -1.88
N ILE A 122 -18.08 5.30 -0.92
CA ILE A 122 -18.93 6.51 -0.88
C ILE A 122 -18.76 7.36 -2.15
N ASN A 123 -17.56 7.35 -2.74
CA ASN A 123 -17.25 8.11 -3.95
C ASN A 123 -17.43 7.31 -5.25
N ASP A 124 -18.09 6.14 -5.21
CA ASP A 124 -18.39 5.28 -6.36
C ASP A 124 -17.16 4.84 -7.16
N PHE A 125 -15.99 4.76 -6.51
CA PHE A 125 -14.81 4.11 -7.09
C PHE A 125 -14.88 2.59 -6.93
N THR A 126 -15.54 2.12 -5.87
CA THR A 126 -15.75 0.70 -5.61
C THR A 126 -17.20 0.44 -5.27
N ARG A 127 -17.65 -0.79 -5.52
CA ARG A 127 -18.97 -1.28 -5.10
C ARG A 127 -18.84 -2.75 -4.75
N GLN A 128 -19.23 -3.11 -3.51
CA GLN A 128 -19.14 -4.51 -3.05
C GLN A 128 -17.73 -5.10 -3.25
N GLY A 129 -16.69 -4.31 -3.02
CA GLY A 129 -15.31 -4.81 -3.12
C GLY A 129 -14.73 -4.93 -4.52
N LEU A 130 -15.51 -4.56 -5.54
CA LEU A 130 -15.08 -4.54 -6.93
C LEU A 130 -14.86 -3.10 -7.42
N PRO A 131 -13.88 -2.88 -8.30
CA PRO A 131 -13.74 -1.61 -9.02
C PRO A 131 -14.98 -1.28 -9.85
N THR A 132 -15.40 -0.02 -9.83
CA THR A 132 -16.46 0.48 -10.73
C THR A 132 -15.89 0.88 -12.09
N GLU A 133 -16.77 1.15 -13.05
CA GLU A 133 -16.38 1.76 -14.33
C GLU A 133 -15.67 3.11 -14.15
N LYS A 134 -16.09 3.91 -13.15
CA LYS A 134 -15.45 5.19 -12.82
C LYS A 134 -13.98 4.99 -12.43
N PHE A 135 -13.70 4.01 -11.58
CA PHE A 135 -12.33 3.64 -11.22
C PHE A 135 -11.55 3.20 -12.47
N LEU A 136 -12.07 2.21 -13.22
CA LEU A 136 -11.36 1.67 -14.38
C LEU A 136 -11.07 2.73 -15.45
N LYS A 137 -11.98 3.69 -15.67
CA LYS A 137 -11.75 4.82 -16.57
C LYS A 137 -10.59 5.70 -16.11
N GLN A 138 -10.54 6.05 -14.83
CA GLN A 138 -9.41 6.82 -14.29
C GLN A 138 -8.09 6.05 -14.46
N GLU A 139 -8.10 4.75 -14.19
CA GLU A 139 -6.93 3.88 -14.35
C GLU A 139 -6.41 3.83 -15.78
N LEU A 140 -7.31 3.65 -16.75
CA LEU A 140 -6.95 3.60 -18.16
C LEU A 140 -6.42 4.95 -18.66
N LEU A 141 -6.97 6.07 -18.14
CA LEU A 141 -6.47 7.40 -18.45
C LEU A 141 -5.05 7.61 -17.91
N GLU A 142 -4.78 7.25 -16.65
CA GLU A 142 -3.43 7.34 -16.08
C GLU A 142 -2.41 6.50 -16.86
N ILE A 143 -2.80 5.30 -17.31
CA ILE A 143 -1.94 4.45 -18.15
C ILE A 143 -1.70 5.09 -19.52
N ALA A 144 -2.74 5.65 -20.13
CA ALA A 144 -2.64 6.31 -21.43
C ALA A 144 -1.74 7.54 -21.38
N ASP A 145 -1.88 8.37 -20.35
CA ASP A 145 -1.06 9.57 -20.14
C ASP A 145 0.41 9.19 -19.91
N ALA A 146 0.67 8.18 -19.05
CA ALA A 146 2.04 7.69 -18.84
C ALA A 146 2.67 7.10 -20.12
N ALA A 147 1.88 6.44 -20.96
CA ALA A 147 2.36 5.92 -22.24
C ALA A 147 2.63 7.03 -23.27
N GLU A 148 1.86 8.11 -23.24
CA GLU A 148 2.11 9.30 -24.07
C GLU A 148 3.38 10.05 -23.61
N GLU A 149 3.60 10.20 -22.31
CA GLU A 149 4.82 10.80 -21.77
C GLU A 149 6.08 10.03 -22.16
N ARG A 150 6.05 8.69 -22.10
CA ARG A 150 7.17 7.84 -22.56
C ARG A 150 7.48 8.07 -24.03
N ARG A 151 6.44 8.11 -24.88
CA ARG A 151 6.57 8.40 -26.32
C ARG A 151 7.18 9.78 -26.57
N ARG A 152 6.76 10.81 -25.82
CA ARG A 152 7.33 12.17 -25.93
C ARG A 152 8.78 12.25 -25.47
N ASN A 153 9.14 11.47 -24.45
CA ASN A 153 10.49 11.43 -23.90
C ASN A 153 11.44 10.47 -24.63
N GLY A 154 10.97 9.79 -25.68
CA GLY A 154 11.78 8.87 -26.49
C GLY A 154 12.21 7.59 -25.75
N ILE A 155 11.43 7.16 -24.75
CA ILE A 155 11.61 5.89 -24.04
C ILE A 155 10.73 4.82 -24.69
#